data_AF-A0A8J4XY80-F1
#
_entry.id   AF-A0A8J4XY80-F1
#
_cell.length_a   1.000
_cell.length_b   1.000
_cell.length_c   1.000
_cell.angle_alpha   90.00
_cell.angle_beta   90.00
_cell.angle_gamma   90.00
#
_symmetry.space_group_name_H-M   'P 1'
#
loop_
_entity.id
_entity.type
_entity.pdbx_description
1 polymer ?
#
loop_
_entity_poly.entity_id
_entity_poly.type
_entity_poly.pdbx_seq_one_letter_code
_entity_poly.pdbx_strand_id
1 'polypeptide(L)'
;MIIFFFCCLQASMDLPPDKAKFLRQYDEVKKWDMICDQERVSAKDPPAHYLNKLKTYLDPKASRSSRKRKMVGDSTSTQVLRDLEISLRTNHIEWVREFLSEENQGLDVLVDYLTFRLMMLR
;
A
#
# COMPACT_ATOMS: atom_id res chain seq x y z
N MET A 1 -13.70 -25.78 7.24
CA MET A 1 -13.97 -24.32 7.19
C MET A 1 -12.72 -23.52 7.57
N ILE A 2 -12.13 -23.74 8.75
CA ILE A 2 -10.90 -23.05 9.21
C ILE A 2 -9.73 -23.18 8.22
N ILE A 3 -9.49 -24.38 7.66
CA ILE A 3 -8.41 -24.62 6.69
C ILE A 3 -8.52 -23.71 5.45
N PHE A 4 -9.73 -23.46 4.96
CA PHE A 4 -9.96 -22.63 3.77
C PHE A 4 -9.59 -21.17 4.06
N PHE A 5 -10.15 -20.60 5.13
CA PHE A 5 -9.86 -19.22 5.54
C PHE A 5 -8.38 -19.01 5.89
N PHE A 6 -7.75 -19.99 6.54
CA PHE A 6 -6.32 -19.92 6.85
C PHE A 6 -5.45 -19.95 5.59
N CYS A 7 -5.82 -20.72 4.57
CA CYS A 7 -5.09 -20.76 3.31
C CYS A 7 -5.19 -19.42 2.55
N CYS A 8 -6.38 -18.81 2.53
CA CYS A 8 -6.59 -17.47 1.98
C CYS A 8 -5.77 -16.40 2.71
N LEU A 9 -5.70 -16.48 4.05
CA LEU A 9 -4.85 -15.61 4.87
C LEU A 9 -3.37 -15.74 4.50
N GLN A 10 -2.85 -16.97 4.40
CA GLN A 10 -1.45 -17.19 4.05
C GLN A 10 -1.11 -16.67 2.64
N ALA A 11 -2.03 -16.81 1.69
CA ALA A 11 -1.87 -16.29 0.34
C ALA A 11 -1.83 -14.75 0.29
N SER A 12 -2.58 -14.08 1.17
CA SER A 12 -2.63 -12.61 1.20
C SER A 12 -1.40 -11.97 1.86
N MET A 13 -0.67 -12.72 2.70
CA MET A 13 0.51 -12.27 3.44
C MET A 13 1.85 -12.39 2.66
N ASP A 14 1.83 -12.98 1.45
CA ASP A 14 3.02 -13.17 0.60
C ASP A 14 4.23 -13.81 1.34
N LEU A 15 3.95 -14.85 2.15
CA LEU A 15 4.96 -15.47 2.99
C LEU A 15 5.88 -16.43 2.20
N PRO A 16 7.18 -16.48 2.53
CA PRO A 16 8.08 -17.52 2.06
C PRO A 16 7.58 -18.94 2.39
N PRO A 17 7.88 -19.95 1.54
CA PRO A 17 7.35 -21.31 1.69
C PRO A 17 7.67 -21.99 3.04
N ASP A 18 8.83 -21.69 3.63
CA ASP A 18 9.28 -22.19 4.92
C ASP A 18 8.42 -21.62 6.08
N LYS A 19 8.16 -20.31 6.07
CA LYS A 19 7.29 -19.64 7.05
C LYS A 19 5.85 -20.10 6.91
N ALA A 20 5.36 -20.26 5.68
CA ALA A 20 4.05 -20.83 5.43
C ALA A 20 3.93 -22.27 5.94
N LYS A 21 4.98 -23.08 5.77
CA LYS A 21 5.03 -24.46 6.29
C LYS A 21 5.00 -24.50 7.82
N PHE A 22 5.71 -23.61 8.48
CA PHE A 22 5.68 -23.50 9.95
C PHE A 22 4.28 -23.18 10.47
N LEU A 23 3.60 -22.18 9.88
CA LEU A 23 2.25 -21.79 10.27
C LEU A 23 1.20 -22.89 10.07
N ARG A 24 1.39 -23.78 9.08
CA ARG A 24 0.53 -24.95 8.89
C ARG A 24 0.55 -25.92 10.08
N GLN A 25 1.60 -25.91 10.89
CA GLN A 25 1.76 -26.78 12.06
C GLN A 25 1.02 -26.26 13.30
N TYR A 26 0.45 -25.05 13.26
CA TYR A 26 -0.34 -24.53 14.39
C TYR A 26 -1.61 -25.35 14.62
N ASP A 27 -2.03 -25.40 15.89
CA ASP A 27 -3.34 -25.94 16.27
C ASP A 27 -4.49 -25.08 15.72
N GLU A 28 -5.70 -25.61 15.79
CA GLU A 28 -6.88 -24.93 15.24
C GLU A 28 -7.21 -23.63 15.98
N VAL A 29 -6.92 -23.56 17.29
CA VAL A 29 -7.15 -22.36 18.11
C VAL A 29 -6.27 -21.20 17.64
N LYS A 30 -4.96 -21.41 17.49
CA LYS A 30 -4.06 -20.36 16.98
C LYS A 30 -4.37 -19.97 15.55
N LYS A 31 -4.76 -20.93 14.69
CA LYS A 31 -5.20 -20.64 13.33
C LYS A 31 -6.45 -19.78 13.30
N TRP A 32 -7.40 -20.05 14.20
CA TRP A 32 -8.62 -19.27 14.33
C TRP A 32 -8.34 -17.86 14.84
N ASP A 33 -7.52 -17.71 15.88
CA ASP A 33 -7.11 -16.40 16.41
C ASP A 33 -6.46 -15.55 15.30
N MET A 34 -5.57 -16.13 14.51
CA MET A 34 -4.95 -15.43 13.36
C MET A 34 -5.96 -14.99 12.30
N ILE A 35 -6.98 -15.80 12.01
CA ILE A 35 -8.04 -15.43 11.06
C ILE A 35 -8.84 -14.24 11.61
N CYS A 36 -9.24 -14.30 12.89
CA CYS A 36 -9.98 -13.22 13.54
C CYS A 36 -9.17 -11.93 13.62
N ASP A 37 -7.87 -12.01 13.92
CA ASP A 37 -6.99 -10.85 13.96
C ASP A 37 -6.88 -10.19 12.59
N GLN A 38 -6.76 -10.98 11.51
CA GLN A 38 -6.66 -10.43 10.17
C GLN A 38 -7.95 -9.70 9.74
N GLU A 39 -9.13 -10.25 10.06
CA GLU A 39 -10.41 -9.59 9.73
C GLU A 39 -10.56 -8.20 10.38
N ARG A 40 -9.82 -7.94 11.46
CA ARG A 40 -9.83 -6.67 12.18
C ARG A 40 -8.85 -5.65 11.62
N VAL A 41 -7.99 -6.04 10.68
CA VAL A 41 -6.96 -5.18 10.09
C VAL A 41 -7.38 -4.78 8.68
N SER A 42 -7.37 -3.47 8.42
CA SER A 42 -7.60 -2.89 7.09
C SER A 42 -6.50 -1.90 6.75
N ALA A 43 -6.25 -1.72 5.45
CA ALA A 43 -5.33 -0.71 4.97
C ALA A 43 -5.83 0.68 5.41
N LYS A 44 -4.90 1.52 5.87
CA LYS A 44 -5.23 2.88 6.33
C LYS A 44 -5.86 3.72 5.22
N ASP A 45 -5.29 3.67 4.02
CA ASP A 45 -5.74 4.41 2.85
C ASP A 45 -5.56 3.54 1.58
N PRO A 46 -6.40 3.72 0.55
CA PRO A 46 -6.27 3.00 -0.73
C PRO A 46 -5.08 3.54 -1.56
N PRO A 47 -4.56 2.78 -2.55
CA PRO A 47 -3.47 3.22 -3.43
C PRO A 47 -3.70 4.59 -4.07
N ALA A 48 -4.91 4.82 -4.59
CA ALA A 48 -5.31 6.06 -5.23
C ALA A 48 -5.13 7.30 -4.33
N HIS A 49 -5.24 7.17 -3.01
CA HIS A 49 -5.00 8.26 -2.06
C HIS A 49 -3.58 8.81 -2.20
N TYR A 50 -2.58 7.92 -2.15
CA TYR A 50 -1.18 8.29 -2.24
C TYR A 50 -0.81 8.80 -3.64
N LEU A 51 -1.32 8.13 -4.68
CA LEU A 51 -1.07 8.49 -6.07
C LEU A 51 -1.62 9.87 -6.42
N ASN A 52 -2.81 10.22 -5.94
CA ASN A 52 -3.38 11.55 -6.14
C ASN A 52 -2.52 12.65 -5.51
N LYS A 53 -1.94 12.39 -4.33
CA LYS A 53 -1.00 13.34 -3.70
C LYS A 53 0.29 13.47 -4.50
N LEU A 54 0.89 12.36 -4.94
CA LEU A 54 2.10 12.37 -5.78
C LEU A 54 1.88 13.12 -7.11
N LYS A 55 0.79 12.81 -7.82
CA LYS A 55 0.38 13.53 -9.05
C LYS A 55 0.17 15.03 -8.79
N THR A 56 -0.32 15.41 -7.62
CA THR A 56 -0.49 16.82 -7.26
C THR A 56 0.85 17.53 -7.08
N TYR A 57 1.86 16.88 -6.51
CA TYR A 57 3.20 17.46 -6.41
C TYR A 57 3.94 17.56 -7.75
N LEU A 58 3.60 16.71 -8.73
CA LEU A 58 4.14 16.77 -10.09
C LEU A 58 3.62 17.97 -10.90
N ASP A 59 2.44 18.50 -10.58
CA ASP A 59 1.83 19.59 -11.35
C ASP A 59 2.36 20.97 -10.91
N PRO A 60 3.12 21.70 -11.76
CA PRO A 60 3.66 23.03 -11.43
C PRO A 60 2.58 24.06 -11.14
N LYS A 61 1.35 23.84 -11.61
CA LYS A 61 0.19 24.71 -11.40
C LYS A 61 -0.62 24.34 -10.15
N ALA A 62 -0.31 23.23 -9.48
CA ALA A 62 -1.05 22.77 -8.30
C ALA A 62 -1.03 23.77 -7.15
N SER A 63 0.08 24.47 -6.96
CA SER A 63 0.23 25.53 -5.94
C SER A 63 -0.77 26.68 -6.11
N ARG A 64 -1.25 26.92 -7.34
CA ARG A 64 -2.22 27.97 -7.69
C ARG A 64 -3.67 27.54 -7.50
N SER A 65 -3.94 26.24 -7.31
CA SER A 65 -5.29 25.72 -7.11
C SER A 65 -5.58 25.48 -5.63
N SER A 66 -6.57 26.20 -5.09
CA SER A 66 -7.06 25.99 -3.72
C SER A 66 -7.54 24.55 -3.49
N ARG A 67 -8.21 23.95 -4.49
CA ARG A 67 -8.69 22.56 -4.43
C ARG A 67 -7.54 21.55 -4.36
N LYS A 68 -6.47 21.75 -5.13
CA LYS A 68 -5.28 20.87 -5.12
C LYS A 68 -4.46 21.01 -3.84
N ARG A 69 -4.34 22.22 -3.27
CA ARG A 69 -3.73 22.42 -1.95
C ARG A 69 -4.48 21.68 -0.83
N LYS A 70 -5.82 21.74 -0.83
CA LYS A 70 -6.64 21.00 0.14
C LYS A 70 -6.52 19.48 0.00
N MET A 71 -6.25 18.98 -1.21
CA MET A 71 -6.09 17.54 -1.49
C MET A 71 -4.79 16.95 -0.91
N VAL A 72 -3.71 17.74 -0.89
CA VAL A 72 -2.45 17.34 -0.28
C VAL A 72 -2.53 17.44 1.26
N GLY A 73 -3.29 18.41 1.76
CA GLY A 73 -3.39 18.71 3.18
C GLY A 73 -2.05 19.19 3.75
N ASP A 74 -1.83 18.96 5.04
CA ASP A 74 -0.59 19.33 5.75
C ASP A 74 0.55 18.31 5.53
N SER A 75 0.30 17.25 4.75
CA SER A 75 1.29 16.22 4.48
C SER A 75 2.41 16.78 3.60
N THR A 76 3.66 16.59 4.03
CA THR A 76 4.82 16.84 3.16
C THR A 76 4.98 15.69 2.18
N SER A 77 5.59 15.97 1.03
CA SER A 77 5.86 14.93 0.02
C SER A 77 6.68 13.76 0.58
N THR A 78 7.62 14.02 1.49
CA THR A 78 8.41 13.00 2.18
C THR A 78 7.57 12.17 3.16
N GLN A 79 6.53 12.75 3.78
CA GLN A 79 5.61 11.98 4.62
C GLN A 79 4.74 11.06 3.77
N VAL A 80 4.20 11.56 2.65
CA VAL A 80 3.40 10.75 1.72
C VAL A 80 4.18 9.56 1.20
N LEU A 81 5.46 9.75 0.84
CA LEU A 81 6.33 8.66 0.40
C LEU A 81 6.63 7.63 1.50
N ARG A 82 6.85 8.07 2.74
CA ARG A 82 7.05 7.17 3.88
C ARG A 82 5.81 6.33 4.16
N ASP A 83 4.64 6.97 4.19
CA ASP A 83 3.38 6.26 4.41
C ASP A 83 3.07 5.29 3.26
N LEU A 84 3.41 5.66 2.01
CA LEU A 84 3.27 4.79 0.84
C LEU A 84 4.21 3.57 0.91
N GLU A 85 5.47 3.76 1.31
CA GLU A 85 6.42 2.65 1.48
C GLU A 85 5.93 1.64 2.53
N ILE A 86 5.46 2.14 3.68
CA ILE A 86 4.89 1.28 4.72
C ILE A 86 3.70 0.51 4.16
N SER A 87 2.76 1.19 3.49
CA SER A 87 1.58 0.55 2.88
C SER A 87 1.96 -0.52 1.86
N LEU A 88 2.96 -0.27 1.00
CA LEU A 88 3.46 -1.26 0.03
C LEU A 88 4.09 -2.49 0.71
N ARG A 89 4.73 -2.30 1.86
CA ARG A 89 5.47 -3.36 2.56
C ARG A 89 4.60 -4.18 3.52
N THR A 90 3.57 -3.58 4.11
CA THR A 90 2.82 -4.20 5.22
C THR A 90 1.37 -4.52 4.92
N ASN A 91 0.78 -3.96 3.86
CA ASN A 91 -0.57 -4.36 3.46
C ASN A 91 -0.54 -5.73 2.77
N HIS A 92 -1.74 -6.31 2.66
CA HIS A 92 -1.96 -7.54 1.92
C HIS A 92 -1.59 -7.38 0.43
N ILE A 93 -1.18 -8.48 -0.21
CA ILE A 93 -0.68 -8.47 -1.58
C ILE A 93 -1.66 -7.88 -2.61
N GLU A 94 -2.98 -8.00 -2.41
CA GLU A 94 -3.96 -7.40 -3.32
C GLU A 94 -3.90 -5.87 -3.32
N TRP A 95 -3.50 -5.23 -2.21
CA TRP A 95 -3.26 -3.78 -2.19
C TRP A 95 -2.12 -3.38 -3.13
N VAL A 96 -1.05 -4.18 -3.16
CA VAL A 96 0.08 -3.97 -4.08
C VAL A 96 -0.32 -4.23 -5.53
N ARG A 97 -1.14 -5.27 -5.78
CA ARG A 97 -1.70 -5.52 -7.11
C ARG A 97 -2.61 -4.39 -7.58
N GLU A 98 -3.44 -3.86 -6.69
CA GLU A 98 -4.28 -2.69 -6.96
C GLU A 98 -3.41 -1.46 -7.26
N PHE A 99 -2.33 -1.23 -6.49
CA PHE A 99 -1.39 -0.16 -6.77
C PHE A 99 -0.74 -0.28 -8.17
N LEU A 100 -0.40 -1.50 -8.59
CA LEU A 100 0.21 -1.80 -9.89
C LEU A 100 -0.81 -2.00 -11.03
N SER A 101 -2.11 -1.83 -10.77
CA SER A 101 -3.15 -2.06 -11.76
C SER A 101 -3.09 -1.04 -12.91
N GLU A 102 -3.71 -1.38 -14.05
CA GLU A 102 -3.85 -0.46 -15.19
C GLU A 102 -4.62 0.82 -14.83
N GLU A 103 -5.54 0.75 -13.87
CA GLU A 103 -6.30 1.92 -13.40
C GLU A 103 -5.41 2.89 -12.62
N ASN A 104 -4.57 2.36 -11.73
CA ASN A 104 -3.76 3.19 -10.84
C ASN A 104 -2.43 3.61 -11.48
N GLN A 105 -1.81 2.74 -12.30
CA GLN A 105 -0.47 2.91 -12.87
C GLN A 105 0.55 3.38 -11.81
N GLY A 106 0.50 2.80 -10.62
CA GLY A 106 1.18 3.35 -9.46
C GLY A 106 2.71 3.40 -9.60
N LEU A 107 3.29 2.42 -10.31
CA LEU A 107 4.71 2.39 -10.60
C LEU A 107 5.14 3.57 -11.50
N ASP A 108 4.41 3.82 -12.59
CA ASP A 108 4.72 4.90 -13.52
C ASP A 108 4.70 6.25 -12.81
N VAL A 109 3.65 6.51 -12.03
CA VAL A 109 3.49 7.74 -11.24
C VAL A 109 4.63 7.93 -10.23
N LEU A 110 5.05 6.85 -9.57
CA LEU A 110 6.13 6.90 -8.60
C LEU A 110 7.48 7.20 -9.29
N VAL A 111 7.75 6.55 -10.42
CA VAL A 111 8.97 6.77 -11.21
C VAL A 111 9.01 8.20 -11.75
N ASP A 112 7.90 8.72 -12.27
CA ASP A 112 7.78 10.10 -12.73
C ASP A 112 8.06 11.09 -11.61
N TYR A 113 7.48 10.86 -10.43
CA TYR A 113 7.70 11.69 -9.25
C TYR A 113 9.17 11.70 -8.80
N LEU A 114 9.81 10.53 -8.72
CA LEU A 114 11.22 10.44 -8.33
C LEU A 114 12.12 11.11 -9.36
N THR A 115 11.86 10.89 -10.66
CA THR A 115 12.61 11.52 -11.75
C THR A 115 12.48 13.05 -11.71
N PHE A 116 11.27 13.57 -11.54
CA PHE A 116 11.03 15.00 -11.38
C PHE A 116 11.82 15.59 -10.22
N ARG A 117 11.80 14.94 -9.04
CA ARG A 117 12.55 15.41 -7.86
C ARG A 117 14.06 15.35 -8.07
N LEU A 118 14.57 14.31 -8.74
CA LEU A 118 15.99 14.20 -9.07
C LEU A 118 16.44 15.31 -10.02
N MET A 119 15.60 15.70 -11.00
CA MET A 119 15.90 16.80 -11.91
C MET A 119 15.89 18.17 -11.21
N MET A 120 15.02 18.38 -10.23
CA MET A 120 14.97 19.64 -9.46
C MET A 120 16.11 19.80 -8.44
N LEU A 121 16.83 18.71 -8.12
CA LEU A 121 17.98 18.72 -7.21
C LEU A 121 19.32 18.90 -7.93
N ARG A 122 19.32 18.88 -9.27
CA ARG A 122 20.47 19.21 -10.12
C ARG A 122 20.44 20.68 -10.51
#